data_AF-A0A068R9Q8-F1
#
_entry.id   AF-A0A068R9Q8-F1
#
_cell.length_a   1.000
_cell.length_b   1.000
_cell.length_c   1.000
_cell.angle_alpha   90.00
_cell.angle_beta   90.00
_cell.angle_gamma   90.00
#
_symmetry.space_group_name_H-M   'P 1'
#
loop_
_entity.id
_entity.type
_entity.pdbx_description
1 polymer ?
#
loop_
_entity_poly.entity_id
_entity_poly.type
_entity_poly.pdbx_seq_one_letter_code
_entity_poly.pdbx_strand_id
1 'polypeptide(L)'
;MMKLHGALVGVCLLFSVNAAAHPNSFIDMNTTFVAKDQRLVGLKMVWVMDEITSADLLYDAKNAKSDSVVWKKLAAQVMANVLGQHYFTDIYRNGKPVKYLNLPTEYHLSRRGNQAVLEFVLPLAEPQPLVGKPVEISTYDPSYFVDMNYKGPTALHLPLAMAQQCKLSLITPKPDTSLRVYALSLDKNDSPGEDRALGQQFAQRVTLQCQ
;
A
#
# COMPACT_ATOMS: atom_id res chain seq x y z
N MET A 1 -46.99 48.91 29.66
CA MET A 1 -46.68 49.12 28.23
C MET A 1 -45.41 48.36 27.89
N MET A 2 -45.54 47.39 27.00
CA MET A 2 -44.59 46.87 26.01
C MET A 2 -43.07 46.91 26.31
N LYS A 3 -42.43 45.73 26.25
CA LYS A 3 -41.52 45.38 25.14
C LYS A 3 -41.09 43.91 25.21
N LEU A 4 -41.83 43.08 24.48
CA LEU A 4 -41.42 41.77 23.98
C LEU A 4 -40.09 41.93 23.24
N HIS A 5 -39.03 41.28 23.71
CA HIS A 5 -37.82 41.09 22.92
C HIS A 5 -37.69 39.59 22.64
N GLY A 6 -37.79 39.26 21.36
CA GLY A 6 -37.71 37.90 20.88
C GLY A 6 -36.36 37.27 21.17
N ALA A 7 -36.38 35.99 21.49
CA ALA A 7 -35.26 35.10 21.28
C ALA A 7 -35.75 34.01 20.33
N LEU A 8 -35.50 34.23 19.03
CA LEU A 8 -35.56 33.19 18.02
C LEU A 8 -34.50 32.15 18.41
N VAL A 9 -34.92 31.07 19.06
CA VAL A 9 -34.03 29.94 19.37
C VAL A 9 -33.67 29.31 18.03
N GLY A 10 -32.49 29.67 17.52
CA GLY A 10 -31.92 29.08 16.33
C GLY A 10 -31.68 27.59 16.56
N VAL A 11 -32.50 26.76 15.93
CA VAL A 11 -32.28 25.32 15.82
C VAL A 11 -31.06 25.12 14.93
N CYS A 12 -29.86 25.08 15.52
CA CYS A 12 -28.68 24.50 14.87
C CYS A 12 -28.87 22.99 14.82
N LEU A 13 -29.56 22.52 13.77
CA LEU A 13 -29.45 21.13 13.33
C LEU A 13 -28.00 20.92 12.89
N LEU A 14 -27.19 20.39 13.81
CA LEU A 14 -25.94 19.72 13.49
C LEU A 14 -26.31 18.51 12.63
N PHE A 15 -26.41 18.71 11.32
CA PHE A 15 -26.27 17.62 10.37
C PHE A 15 -24.83 17.13 10.48
N SER A 16 -24.61 16.16 11.37
CA SER A 16 -23.46 15.29 11.30
C SER A 16 -23.58 14.53 9.99
N VAL A 17 -23.07 15.11 8.91
CA VAL A 17 -22.73 14.33 7.71
C VAL A 17 -21.84 13.21 8.20
N ASN A 18 -22.30 11.98 8.06
CA ASN A 18 -21.45 10.80 8.22
C ASN A 18 -20.28 11.00 7.27
N ALA A 19 -19.16 11.48 7.80
CA ALA A 19 -17.92 11.56 7.07
C ALA A 19 -17.54 10.10 6.78
N ALA A 20 -17.72 9.68 5.52
CA ALA A 20 -17.28 8.38 5.05
C ALA A 20 -15.75 8.36 5.15
N ALA A 21 -15.24 7.82 6.25
CA ALA A 21 -13.82 7.88 6.60
C ALA A 21 -13.22 6.48 6.64
N HIS A 22 -12.93 5.96 5.46
CA HIS A 22 -11.77 5.11 5.16
C HIS A 22 -11.64 4.99 3.63
N PRO A 23 -10.42 4.90 3.08
CA PRO A 23 -9.14 4.62 3.77
C PRO A 23 -8.66 5.80 4.64
N ASN A 24 -8.05 5.47 5.77
CA ASN A 24 -7.53 6.46 6.75
C ASN A 24 -6.08 6.87 6.46
N SER A 25 -5.41 6.08 5.62
CA SER A 25 -4.05 6.27 5.16
C SER A 25 -3.97 5.82 3.71
N PHE A 26 -3.21 6.54 2.91
CA PHE A 26 -2.98 6.22 1.50
C PHE A 26 -1.49 6.01 1.23
N ILE A 27 -1.18 4.95 0.49
CA ILE A 27 0.15 4.62 0.00
C ILE A 27 0.11 4.50 -1.52
N ASP A 28 0.78 5.43 -2.19
CA ASP A 28 1.02 5.34 -3.62
C ASP A 28 2.22 4.43 -3.86
N MET A 29 1.97 3.32 -4.54
CA MET A 29 2.96 2.29 -4.81
C MET A 29 3.60 2.43 -6.18
N ASN A 30 4.88 2.11 -6.22
CA ASN A 30 5.63 1.94 -7.45
C ASN A 30 6.51 0.68 -7.33
N THR A 31 6.50 -0.18 -8.34
CA THR A 31 7.14 -1.50 -8.26
C THR A 31 8.01 -1.75 -9.48
N THR A 32 9.28 -2.05 -9.23
CA THR A 32 10.23 -2.50 -10.25
C THR A 32 10.54 -3.97 -10.06
N PHE A 33 10.33 -4.78 -11.10
CA PHE A 33 10.67 -6.20 -11.07
C PHE A 33 12.18 -6.38 -11.18
N VAL A 34 12.76 -7.23 -10.33
CA VAL A 34 14.20 -7.50 -10.32
C VAL A 34 14.45 -8.89 -10.88
N ALA A 35 15.21 -8.99 -11.97
CA ALA A 35 15.58 -10.25 -12.58
C ALA A 35 17.09 -10.42 -12.68
N LYS A 36 17.53 -11.67 -12.60
CA LYS A 36 18.90 -12.12 -12.79
C LYS A 36 18.88 -13.46 -13.52
N ASP A 37 19.74 -13.64 -14.51
CA ASP A 37 19.90 -14.91 -15.25
C ASP A 37 18.57 -15.49 -15.77
N GLN A 38 17.72 -14.64 -16.37
CA GLN A 38 16.36 -14.98 -16.85
C GLN A 38 15.38 -15.50 -15.77
N ARG A 39 15.63 -15.16 -14.50
CA ARG A 39 14.77 -15.48 -13.37
C ARG A 39 14.37 -14.21 -12.63
N LEU A 40 13.11 -14.12 -12.24
CA LEU A 40 12.64 -13.13 -11.28
C LEU A 40 13.23 -13.49 -9.91
N VAL A 41 13.93 -12.53 -9.29
CA VAL A 41 14.60 -12.71 -8.00
C VAL A 41 14.02 -11.83 -6.90
N GLY A 42 13.20 -10.84 -7.25
CA GLY A 42 12.58 -9.96 -6.25
C GLY A 42 11.82 -8.81 -6.88
N LEU A 43 11.33 -7.93 -6.00
CA LEU A 43 10.65 -6.69 -6.35
C LEU A 43 11.33 -5.54 -5.60
N LYS A 44 11.68 -4.46 -6.28
CA LYS A 44 11.99 -3.19 -5.63
C LYS A 44 10.70 -2.39 -5.52
N MET A 45 10.32 -2.07 -4.29
CA MET A 45 9.10 -1.36 -3.93
C MET A 45 9.44 0.06 -3.52
N VAL A 46 8.62 1.01 -3.95
CA VAL A 46 8.64 2.41 -3.50
C VAL A 46 7.24 2.77 -3.05
N TRP A 47 7.09 3.07 -1.77
CA TRP A 47 5.82 3.42 -1.13
C TRP A 47 5.87 4.87 -0.70
N VAL A 48 5.00 5.68 -1.28
CA VAL A 48 4.87 7.09 -0.95
C VAL A 48 3.62 7.24 -0.10
N MET A 49 3.82 7.57 1.17
CA MET A 49 2.72 7.80 2.11
C MET A 49 2.09 9.17 1.86
N ASP A 50 0.80 9.30 2.12
CA ASP A 50 0.14 10.61 2.16
C ASP A 50 0.73 11.53 3.24
N GLU A 51 0.39 12.81 3.18
CA GLU A 51 0.95 13.82 4.08
C GLU A 51 0.57 13.57 5.56
N ILE A 52 -0.62 13.04 5.82
CA ILE A 52 -1.14 12.83 7.19
C ILE A 52 -0.37 11.68 7.85
N THR A 53 -0.27 10.53 7.19
CA THR A 53 0.49 9.36 7.63
C THR A 53 1.97 9.69 7.77
N SER A 54 2.48 10.58 6.91
CA SER A 54 3.86 11.02 6.96
C SER A 54 4.16 11.96 8.13
N ALA A 55 3.16 12.65 8.68
CA ALA A 55 3.36 13.74 9.64
C ALA A 55 4.18 13.29 10.87
N ASP A 56 3.84 12.16 11.47
CA ASP A 56 4.52 11.63 12.65
C ASP A 56 5.98 11.24 12.35
N LEU A 57 6.20 10.55 11.22
CA LEU A 57 7.56 10.18 10.79
C LEU A 57 8.43 11.41 10.52
N LEU A 58 7.87 12.42 9.88
CA LEU A 58 8.58 13.67 9.56
C LEU A 58 8.79 14.54 10.81
N TYR A 59 7.89 14.49 11.78
CA TYR A 59 8.05 15.14 13.07
C TYR A 59 9.23 14.55 13.84
N ASP A 60 9.33 13.22 13.89
CA ASP A 60 10.45 12.53 14.55
C ASP A 60 11.78 12.75 13.81
N ALA A 61 11.73 12.82 12.47
CA ALA A 61 12.91 13.12 11.65
C ALA A 61 13.42 14.56 11.83
N LYS A 62 12.54 15.51 12.16
CA LYS A 62 12.85 16.95 12.26
C LYS A 62 13.62 17.44 11.02
N ASN A 63 14.77 18.08 11.24
CA ASN A 63 15.70 18.57 10.22
C ASN A 63 16.93 17.65 10.07
N ALA A 64 16.82 16.38 10.43
CA ALA A 64 17.92 15.44 10.30
C ALA A 64 18.36 15.33 8.83
N LYS A 65 19.68 15.37 8.58
CA LYS A 65 20.24 15.15 7.25
C LYS A 65 19.83 13.77 6.72
N SER A 66 19.61 13.67 5.41
CA SER A 66 19.40 12.39 4.73
C SER A 66 20.48 11.37 5.11
N ASP A 67 20.11 10.09 5.16
CA ASP A 67 20.99 8.97 5.55
C ASP A 67 21.57 9.02 6.97
N SER A 68 21.15 9.98 7.79
CA SER A 68 21.54 10.03 9.20
C SER A 68 20.99 8.84 9.99
N VAL A 69 21.56 8.63 11.17
CA VAL A 69 21.12 7.59 12.11
C VAL A 69 19.63 7.72 12.46
N VAL A 70 19.08 8.95 12.44
CA VAL A 70 17.66 9.20 12.68
C VAL A 70 16.80 8.54 11.60
N TRP A 71 17.08 8.81 10.32
CA TRP A 71 16.37 8.20 9.20
C TRP A 71 16.52 6.67 9.16
N LYS A 72 17.70 6.15 9.49
CA LYS A 72 17.93 4.70 9.57
C LYS A 72 17.08 4.03 10.67
N LYS A 73 16.92 4.67 11.83
CA LYS A 73 16.06 4.18 12.91
C LYS A 73 14.59 4.20 12.52
N LEU A 74 14.12 5.30 11.93
CA LEU A 74 12.74 5.41 11.43
C LEU A 74 12.45 4.38 10.34
N ALA A 75 13.38 4.21 9.39
CA ALA A 75 13.27 3.19 8.35
C ALA A 75 13.13 1.79 8.96
N ALA A 76 13.95 1.45 9.96
CA ALA A 76 13.87 0.16 10.65
C ALA A 76 12.54 -0.03 11.39
N GLN A 77 12.01 1.01 12.04
CA GLN A 77 10.71 0.95 12.73
C GLN A 77 9.56 0.70 11.75
N VAL A 78 9.50 1.45 10.66
CA VAL A 78 8.49 1.27 9.61
C VAL A 78 8.62 -0.12 8.99
N MET A 79 9.85 -0.53 8.67
CA MET A 79 10.12 -1.82 8.03
C MET A 79 9.81 -3.01 8.94
N ALA A 80 9.95 -2.87 10.26
CA ALA A 80 9.52 -3.91 11.22
C ALA A 80 8.01 -4.16 11.16
N ASN A 81 7.18 -3.12 11.00
CA ASN A 81 5.74 -3.28 10.78
C ASN A 81 5.45 -3.98 9.45
N VAL A 82 6.10 -3.52 8.36
CA VAL A 82 5.95 -4.14 7.04
C VAL A 82 6.32 -5.63 7.07
N LEU A 83 7.38 -6.00 7.79
CA LEU A 83 7.77 -7.40 8.00
C LEU A 83 6.73 -8.19 8.80
N GLY A 84 6.21 -7.62 9.89
CA GLY A 84 5.16 -8.23 10.71
C GLY A 84 3.86 -8.50 9.94
N GLN A 85 3.63 -7.74 8.86
CA GLN A 85 2.49 -7.88 7.96
C GLN A 85 2.84 -8.59 6.66
N HIS A 86 3.92 -9.39 6.64
CA HIS A 86 4.29 -10.19 5.47
C HIS A 86 4.46 -9.33 4.18
N TYR A 87 5.11 -8.18 4.33
CA TYR A 87 5.28 -7.13 3.31
C TYR A 87 3.98 -6.60 2.71
N PHE A 88 2.83 -6.89 3.32
CA PHE A 88 1.52 -6.63 2.75
C PHE A 88 1.35 -7.20 1.33
N THR A 89 2.18 -8.18 0.94
CA THR A 89 2.34 -8.56 -0.47
C THR A 89 2.22 -10.06 -0.63
N ASP A 90 1.23 -10.44 -1.44
CA ASP A 90 1.02 -11.79 -1.92
C ASP A 90 1.62 -11.94 -3.31
N ILE A 91 2.36 -13.04 -3.52
CA ILE A 91 2.91 -13.42 -4.81
C ILE A 91 2.47 -14.86 -5.11
N TYR A 92 1.83 -15.05 -6.26
CA TYR A 92 1.35 -16.36 -6.71
C TYR A 92 1.89 -16.69 -8.10
N ARG A 93 2.12 -17.98 -8.32
CA ARG A 93 2.38 -18.54 -9.65
C ARG A 93 1.62 -19.83 -9.81
N ASN A 94 0.75 -19.89 -10.83
CA ASN A 94 -0.07 -21.08 -11.10
C ASN A 94 -0.89 -21.53 -9.86
N GLY A 95 -1.48 -20.57 -9.15
CA GLY A 95 -2.27 -20.81 -7.92
C GLY A 95 -1.45 -21.21 -6.69
N LYS A 96 -0.11 -21.28 -6.78
CA LYS A 96 0.76 -21.60 -5.64
C LYS A 96 1.45 -20.34 -5.11
N PRO A 97 1.50 -20.15 -3.78
CA PRO A 97 2.21 -19.02 -3.20
C PRO A 97 3.72 -19.12 -3.47
N VAL A 98 4.33 -18.00 -3.84
CA VAL A 98 5.78 -17.84 -4.00
C VAL A 98 6.32 -17.17 -2.74
N LYS A 99 7.25 -17.84 -2.07
CA LYS A 99 7.86 -17.34 -0.84
C LYS A 99 8.94 -16.30 -1.13
N TYR A 100 9.14 -15.39 -0.18
CA TYR A 100 10.23 -14.42 -0.13
C TYR A 100 11.12 -14.68 1.08
N LEU A 101 12.32 -14.08 1.11
CA LEU A 101 13.18 -14.16 2.28
C LEU A 101 12.58 -13.37 3.46
N ASN A 102 12.98 -13.75 4.66
CA ASN A 102 12.48 -13.15 5.90
C ASN A 102 12.88 -11.69 6.08
N LEU A 103 13.91 -11.21 5.37
CA LEU A 103 14.41 -9.84 5.48
C LEU A 103 14.58 -9.22 4.09
N PRO A 104 14.31 -7.91 3.94
CA PRO A 104 14.65 -7.20 2.73
C PRO A 104 16.17 -7.14 2.58
N THR A 105 16.67 -7.19 1.35
CA THR A 105 18.11 -7.01 1.12
C THR A 105 18.54 -5.57 1.32
N GLU A 106 17.64 -4.62 1.06
CA GLU A 106 17.86 -3.19 1.21
C GLU A 106 16.54 -2.51 1.59
N TYR A 107 16.62 -1.45 2.42
CA TYR A 107 15.51 -0.54 2.66
C TYR A 107 16.02 0.85 3.07
N HIS A 108 15.23 1.87 2.76
CA HIS A 108 15.54 3.27 3.01
C HIS A 108 14.24 4.05 3.24
N LEU A 109 14.29 5.04 4.13
CA LEU A 109 13.20 5.99 4.34
C LEU A 109 13.72 7.40 4.07
N SER A 110 13.01 8.14 3.23
CA SER A 110 13.35 9.50 2.84
C SER A 110 12.15 10.45 2.91
N ARG A 111 12.43 11.74 2.76
CA ARG A 111 11.43 12.81 2.67
C ARG A 111 11.31 13.32 1.24
N ARG A 112 10.09 13.42 0.73
CA ARG A 112 9.73 14.11 -0.52
C ARG A 112 8.64 15.13 -0.23
N GLY A 113 9.01 16.39 -0.05
CA GLY A 113 8.07 17.42 0.41
C GLY A 113 7.53 17.10 1.79
N ASN A 114 6.21 16.94 1.91
CA ASN A 114 5.52 16.50 3.14
C ASN A 114 5.21 15.01 3.17
N GLN A 115 5.79 14.23 2.26
CA GLN A 115 5.59 12.78 2.19
C GLN A 115 6.83 12.03 2.66
N ALA A 116 6.62 10.96 3.42
CA ALA A 116 7.59 9.93 3.69
C ALA A 116 7.60 8.92 2.54
N VAL A 117 8.79 8.53 2.09
CA VAL A 117 8.98 7.58 1.00
C VAL A 117 9.80 6.41 1.53
N LEU A 118 9.16 5.24 1.62
CA LEU A 118 9.82 4.00 1.96
C LEU A 118 10.21 3.26 0.68
N GLU A 119 11.50 3.01 0.50
CA GLU A 119 12.02 2.15 -0.55
C GLU A 119 12.53 0.85 0.09
N PHE A 120 12.23 -0.30 -0.51
CA PHE A 120 12.78 -1.57 -0.06
C PHE A 120 12.82 -2.60 -1.18
N VAL A 121 13.64 -3.63 -1.00
CA VAL A 121 13.68 -4.79 -1.90
C VAL A 121 13.06 -5.99 -1.19
N LEU A 122 12.05 -6.59 -1.83
CA LEU A 122 11.43 -7.85 -1.45
C LEU A 122 12.08 -9.00 -2.25
N PRO A 123 13.07 -9.70 -1.70
CA PRO A 123 13.73 -10.81 -2.38
C PRO A 123 12.88 -12.08 -2.36
N LEU A 124 12.73 -12.75 -3.50
CA LEU A 124 12.11 -14.07 -3.55
C LEU A 124 13.04 -15.10 -2.87
N ALA A 125 12.46 -16.05 -2.15
CA ALA A 125 13.22 -17.12 -1.49
C ALA A 125 13.81 -18.08 -2.53
N GLU A 126 13.07 -18.33 -3.60
CA GLU A 126 13.52 -19.10 -4.75
C GLU A 126 13.32 -18.30 -6.04
N PRO A 127 14.38 -18.09 -6.85
CA PRO A 127 14.27 -17.42 -8.13
C PRO A 127 13.28 -18.11 -9.08
N GLN A 128 12.28 -17.37 -9.55
CA GLN A 128 11.23 -17.88 -10.42
C GLN A 128 11.64 -17.74 -11.90
N PRO A 129 11.49 -18.77 -12.76
CA PRO A 129 11.70 -18.61 -14.20
C PRO A 129 10.79 -17.52 -14.78
N LEU A 130 11.36 -16.61 -15.58
CA LEU A 130 10.57 -15.55 -16.23
C LEU A 130 9.58 -16.12 -17.24
N VAL A 131 10.03 -17.05 -18.09
CA VAL A 131 9.20 -17.70 -19.10
C VAL A 131 8.28 -18.73 -18.44
N GLY A 132 7.08 -18.87 -19.00
CA GLY A 132 6.10 -19.88 -18.61
C GLY A 132 4.84 -19.27 -18.00
N LYS A 133 4.39 -19.81 -16.86
CA LYS A 133 3.16 -19.34 -16.20
C LYS A 133 3.33 -17.93 -15.63
N PRO A 134 2.27 -17.10 -15.65
CA PRO A 134 2.33 -15.74 -15.16
C PRO A 134 2.61 -15.71 -13.65
N VAL A 135 3.26 -14.64 -13.22
CA VAL A 135 3.40 -14.28 -11.80
C VAL A 135 2.35 -13.23 -11.49
N GLU A 136 1.56 -13.48 -10.45
CA GLU A 136 0.51 -12.58 -9.96
C GLU A 136 0.95 -11.99 -8.63
N ILE A 137 0.79 -10.67 -8.49
CA ILE A 137 1.20 -9.93 -7.30
C ILE A 137 0.03 -9.05 -6.87
N SER A 138 -0.26 -9.06 -5.57
CA SER A 138 -1.19 -8.13 -4.94
C SER A 138 -0.57 -7.60 -3.67
N THR A 139 -0.53 -6.28 -3.52
CA THR A 139 -0.07 -5.61 -2.31
C THR A 139 -1.24 -4.86 -1.70
N TYR A 140 -1.57 -5.15 -0.45
CA TYR A 140 -2.75 -4.61 0.23
C TYR A 140 -2.64 -4.75 1.75
N ASP A 141 -3.30 -3.84 2.47
CA ASP A 141 -3.56 -3.97 3.89
C ASP A 141 -4.74 -4.92 4.14
N PRO A 142 -4.56 -6.05 4.85
CA PRO A 142 -5.65 -7.00 5.12
C PRO A 142 -6.87 -6.36 5.80
N SER A 143 -6.63 -5.34 6.63
CA SER A 143 -7.69 -4.65 7.40
C SER A 143 -8.46 -3.60 6.60
N TYR A 144 -8.01 -3.25 5.39
CA TYR A 144 -8.60 -2.22 4.52
C TYR A 144 -8.58 -0.79 5.12
N PHE A 145 -7.77 -0.54 6.15
CA PHE A 145 -7.58 0.82 6.70
C PHE A 145 -6.55 1.63 5.92
N VAL A 146 -5.63 0.96 5.22
CA VAL A 146 -4.63 1.59 4.34
C VAL A 146 -4.95 1.26 2.88
N ASP A 147 -5.18 2.29 2.06
CA ASP A 147 -5.30 2.11 0.62
C ASP A 147 -3.93 2.14 -0.03
N MET A 148 -3.50 0.95 -0.43
CA MET A 148 -2.25 0.71 -1.11
C MET A 148 -2.55 0.53 -2.59
N ASN A 149 -2.27 1.55 -3.40
CA ASN A 149 -2.58 1.51 -4.82
C ASN A 149 -1.45 2.00 -5.72
N TYR A 150 -1.39 1.41 -6.92
CA TYR A 150 -0.71 1.93 -8.09
C TYR A 150 -1.61 2.97 -8.75
N LYS A 151 -1.09 4.19 -8.96
CA LYS A 151 -1.79 5.26 -9.73
C LYS A 151 -2.13 4.85 -11.16
N GLY A 152 -1.39 3.89 -11.73
CA GLY A 152 -1.65 3.35 -13.05
C GLY A 152 -0.53 2.42 -13.52
N PRO A 153 -0.61 1.88 -14.75
CA PRO A 153 0.38 0.94 -15.29
C PRO A 153 1.81 1.51 -15.36
N THR A 154 1.96 2.84 -15.42
CA THR A 154 3.26 3.52 -15.42
C THR A 154 4.00 3.45 -14.09
N ALA A 155 3.32 3.04 -13.01
CA ALA A 155 3.93 2.77 -11.71
C ALA A 155 4.50 1.34 -11.60
N LEU A 156 4.50 0.59 -12.70
CA LEU A 156 5.11 -0.73 -12.78
C LEU A 156 6.25 -0.69 -13.80
N HIS A 157 7.40 -1.22 -13.40
CA HIS A 157 8.64 -1.08 -14.15
C HIS A 157 9.30 -2.43 -14.41
N LEU A 158 9.78 -2.60 -15.64
CA LEU A 158 10.64 -3.70 -16.04
C LEU A 158 12.03 -3.17 -16.40
N PRO A 159 13.11 -3.87 -16.01
CA PRO A 159 14.42 -3.67 -16.61
C PRO A 159 14.33 -3.82 -18.13
N LEU A 160 15.14 -3.04 -18.87
CA LEU A 160 15.13 -3.04 -20.34
C LEU A 160 15.26 -4.44 -20.94
N ALA A 161 16.08 -5.30 -20.34
CA ALA A 161 16.27 -6.69 -20.76
C ALA A 161 14.99 -7.54 -20.68
N MET A 162 14.08 -7.23 -19.74
CA MET A 162 12.79 -7.91 -19.61
C MET A 162 11.71 -7.30 -20.49
N ALA A 163 11.74 -5.98 -20.70
CA ALA A 163 10.68 -5.25 -21.38
C ALA A 163 10.41 -5.72 -22.82
N GLN A 164 11.38 -6.39 -23.46
CA GLN A 164 11.24 -6.95 -24.82
C GLN A 164 10.47 -8.29 -24.84
N GLN A 165 10.47 -9.04 -23.75
CA GLN A 165 9.95 -10.41 -23.67
C GLN A 165 8.81 -10.55 -22.67
N CYS A 166 8.57 -9.51 -21.85
CA CYS A 166 7.61 -9.53 -20.76
C CYS A 166 6.57 -8.43 -20.92
N LYS A 167 5.34 -8.75 -20.52
CA LYS A 167 4.22 -7.83 -20.42
C LYS A 167 3.76 -7.71 -18.97
N LEU A 168 3.51 -6.48 -18.56
CA LEU A 168 2.84 -6.16 -17.31
C LEU A 168 1.39 -5.79 -17.57
N SER A 169 0.50 -6.26 -16.70
CA SER A 169 -0.88 -5.77 -16.62
C SER A 169 -1.23 -5.41 -15.20
N LEU A 170 -1.99 -4.33 -15.04
CA LEU A 170 -2.55 -3.88 -13.77
C LEU A 170 -4.08 -3.97 -13.88
N ILE A 171 -4.69 -4.68 -12.94
CA ILE A 171 -6.14 -4.83 -12.84
C ILE A 171 -6.58 -4.21 -11.52
N THR A 172 -7.43 -3.19 -11.59
CA THR A 172 -8.10 -2.64 -10.42
C THR A 172 -9.42 -3.41 -10.21
N PRO A 173 -9.64 -4.03 -9.05
CA PRO A 173 -10.88 -4.75 -8.79
C PRO A 173 -12.08 -3.80 -8.77
N LYS A 174 -13.26 -4.36 -9.01
CA LYS A 174 -14.53 -3.67 -8.86
C LYS A 174 -15.39 -4.43 -7.86
N PRO A 175 -15.16 -4.25 -6.55
CA PRO A 175 -15.98 -4.86 -5.51
C PRO A 175 -17.46 -4.51 -5.69
N ASP A 176 -18.33 -5.45 -5.35
CA ASP A 176 -19.77 -5.22 -5.41
C ASP A 176 -20.22 -4.17 -4.39
N THR A 177 -21.44 -3.66 -4.58
CA THR A 177 -22.00 -2.62 -3.72
C THR A 177 -22.13 -3.10 -2.26
N SER A 178 -22.47 -4.36 -2.03
CA SER A 178 -22.60 -4.88 -0.66
C SER A 178 -21.27 -4.87 0.09
N LEU A 179 -20.18 -5.26 -0.56
CA LEU A 179 -18.85 -5.27 0.04
C LEU A 179 -18.33 -3.85 0.27
N ARG A 180 -18.63 -2.92 -0.64
CA ARG A 180 -18.33 -1.49 -0.46
C ARG A 180 -19.09 -0.89 0.71
N VAL A 181 -20.38 -1.18 0.83
CA VAL A 181 -21.20 -0.71 1.97
C VAL A 181 -20.72 -1.33 3.28
N TYR A 182 -20.35 -2.62 3.27
CA TYR A 182 -19.77 -3.26 4.43
C TYR A 182 -18.46 -2.61 4.86
N ALA A 183 -17.55 -2.37 3.92
CA ALA A 183 -16.32 -1.65 4.20
C ALA A 183 -16.65 -0.30 4.88
N LEU A 184 -17.54 0.50 4.26
CA LEU A 184 -18.05 1.78 4.76
C LEU A 184 -18.65 1.76 6.17
N SER A 185 -19.06 0.60 6.68
CA SER A 185 -19.63 0.45 8.01
C SER A 185 -18.61 0.17 9.12
N LEU A 186 -17.36 -0.15 8.78
CA LEU A 186 -16.33 -0.49 9.76
C LEU A 186 -15.78 0.77 10.43
N ASP A 187 -15.77 0.79 11.76
CA ASP A 187 -15.02 1.79 12.54
C ASP A 187 -13.55 1.34 12.75
N LYS A 188 -12.66 2.24 13.15
CA LYS A 188 -11.23 1.97 13.39
C LYS A 188 -10.98 0.83 14.41
N ASN A 189 -11.92 0.58 15.32
CA ASN A 189 -11.85 -0.48 16.31
C ASN A 189 -12.44 -1.81 15.81
N ASP A 190 -13.11 -1.81 14.66
CA ASP A 190 -13.66 -3.00 14.04
C ASP A 190 -12.62 -3.59 13.09
N SER A 191 -12.10 -4.78 13.41
CA SER A 191 -11.45 -5.59 12.39
C SER A 191 -12.54 -6.32 11.62
N PRO A 192 -12.56 -6.27 10.27
CA PRO A 192 -13.33 -7.26 9.54
C PRO A 192 -12.86 -8.64 10.01
N GLY A 193 -13.78 -9.57 10.26
CA GLY A 193 -13.41 -10.95 10.56
C GLY A 193 -12.49 -11.48 9.46
N GLU A 194 -11.43 -12.21 9.83
CA GLU A 194 -10.43 -12.77 8.89
C GLU A 194 -11.08 -13.51 7.72
N ASP A 195 -12.26 -14.08 7.96
CA ASP A 195 -13.14 -14.81 7.06
C ASP A 195 -13.64 -14.03 5.84
N ARG A 196 -13.52 -12.69 5.82
CA ARG A 196 -13.95 -11.85 4.66
C ARG A 196 -12.80 -11.48 3.71
N ALA A 197 -11.54 -11.63 4.14
CA ALA A 197 -10.34 -11.20 3.38
C ALA A 197 -10.51 -9.82 2.72
N LEU A 198 -11.04 -8.85 3.47
CA LEU A 198 -11.58 -7.61 2.92
C LEU A 198 -10.55 -6.86 2.08
N GLY A 199 -9.34 -6.61 2.61
CA GLY A 199 -8.26 -5.95 1.87
C GLY A 199 -7.97 -6.59 0.51
N GLN A 200 -7.98 -7.92 0.45
CA GLN A 200 -7.72 -8.68 -0.79
C GLN A 200 -8.77 -8.41 -1.87
N GLN A 201 -10.03 -8.20 -1.49
CA GLN A 201 -11.12 -7.93 -2.42
C GLN A 201 -10.97 -6.56 -3.12
N PHE A 202 -10.31 -5.61 -2.46
CA PHE A 202 -10.03 -4.27 -2.98
C PHE A 202 -8.62 -4.13 -3.56
N ALA A 203 -7.76 -5.13 -3.38
CA ALA A 203 -6.38 -5.13 -3.84
C ALA A 203 -6.27 -5.12 -5.37
N GLN A 204 -5.45 -4.21 -5.90
CA GLN A 204 -5.05 -4.29 -7.30
C GLN A 204 -4.22 -5.56 -7.56
N ARG A 205 -4.38 -6.13 -8.74
CA ARG A 205 -3.61 -7.30 -9.19
C ARG A 205 -2.67 -6.90 -10.32
N VAL A 206 -1.39 -7.16 -10.10
CA VAL A 206 -0.35 -7.06 -11.12
C VAL A 206 -0.07 -8.44 -11.68
N THR A 207 0.03 -8.56 -12.99
CA THR A 207 0.45 -9.80 -13.66
C THR A 207 1.68 -9.54 -14.50
N LEU A 208 2.73 -10.34 -14.29
CA LEU A 208 3.91 -10.41 -15.14
C LEU A 208 3.83 -11.70 -15.98
N GLN A 209 3.83 -11.56 -17.30
CA GLN A 209 3.88 -12.67 -18.25
C GLN A 209 5.03 -12.46 -19.23
N CYS A 210 5.94 -13.43 -19.33
CA CYS A 210 7.03 -13.41 -20.31
C CYS A 210 6.90 -14.56 -21.32
N GLN A 211 7.46 -14.35 -22.52
CA GLN A 211 7.49 -15.32 -23.63
C GLN A 211 8.93 -15.71 -23.97
#